data_AF-A0A847EQH7-F1
#
_entry.id   AF-A0A847EQH7-F1
#
_cell.length_a   1.000
_cell.length_b   1.000
_cell.length_c   1.000
_cell.angle_alpha   90.00
_cell.angle_beta   90.00
_cell.angle_gamma   90.00
#
_symmetry.space_group_name_H-M   'P 1'
#
loop_
_entity.id
_entity.type
_entity.pdbx_description
1 polymer ?
#
loop_
_entity_poly.entity_id
_entity_poly.type
_entity_poly.pdbx_seq_one_letter_code
_entity_poly.pdbx_strand_id
1 'polypeptide(L)'
;MTPPDRRPFPDRKRIHRAAPQRRSLCSSHQRHLDQGVAHEHRVPIPRPPDLRARRPAGRRPRVGVRRPGELPRRRRGTVRVRVVNTDNSTIAAWVARGRFRVLAIDGGEVAGGDELTDLRVGIGAGGRVDLGVRVPDAGAVRVQVAGASLVVGPAGSTAPTAAMPAASFDPIAYGTPAPPPFDPATADRRFAYDIGHLPGFLGGHPGWWWTINGRMVPHVPMYMVSEGDRVAMRITNASGEAHPMHLHGHHLTVVARNGVPATGAPWVVDSLDVGHGET
;
A
#
# COMPACT_ATOMS: atom_id res chain seq x y z
N MET A 1 -6.07 65.90 -25.63
CA MET A 1 -6.68 64.57 -25.37
C MET A 1 -5.75 63.81 -24.43
N THR A 2 -6.13 63.71 -23.16
CA THR A 2 -5.32 63.13 -22.07
C THR A 2 -5.69 61.64 -21.92
N PRO A 3 -4.74 60.71 -21.70
CA PRO A 3 -5.06 59.29 -21.53
C PRO A 3 -5.68 59.03 -20.14
N PRO A 4 -6.53 57.99 -19.98
CA PRO A 4 -7.21 57.74 -18.72
C PRO A 4 -6.33 57.01 -17.69
N ASP A 5 -6.63 57.38 -16.46
CA ASP A 5 -6.03 57.05 -15.16
C ASP A 5 -6.05 55.54 -14.83
N ARG A 6 -4.89 54.99 -14.43
CA ARG A 6 -4.75 53.60 -13.96
C ARG A 6 -4.89 53.58 -12.43
N ARG A 7 -6.04 53.12 -11.93
CA ARG A 7 -6.19 52.73 -10.51
C ARG A 7 -5.74 51.28 -10.31
N PRO A 8 -4.92 50.97 -9.28
CA PRO A 8 -4.56 49.59 -8.96
C PRO A 8 -5.70 48.87 -8.21
N PHE A 9 -5.93 47.61 -8.58
CA PHE A 9 -6.82 46.68 -7.89
C PHE A 9 -6.27 46.31 -6.50
N PRO A 10 -7.12 46.10 -5.48
CA PRO A 10 -6.66 45.77 -4.14
C PRO A 10 -6.21 44.30 -4.04
N ASP A 11 -5.16 44.13 -3.24
CA ASP A 11 -4.41 42.92 -2.96
C ASP A 11 -5.29 41.83 -2.31
N ARG A 12 -5.52 40.71 -3.02
CA ARG A 12 -6.21 39.54 -2.45
C ARG A 12 -5.23 38.80 -1.56
N LYS A 13 -5.37 38.99 -0.24
CA LYS A 13 -4.75 38.17 0.81
C LYS A 13 -4.85 36.68 0.47
N ARG A 14 -3.70 36.07 0.13
CA ARG A 14 -3.51 34.62 0.02
C ARG A 14 -3.71 34.01 1.41
N ILE A 15 -4.85 33.36 1.64
CA ILE A 15 -5.02 32.46 2.79
C ILE A 15 -4.13 31.23 2.51
N HIS A 16 -2.93 31.21 3.07
CA HIS A 16 -2.09 30.01 3.08
C HIS A 16 -2.75 28.96 3.98
N ARG A 17 -3.53 28.03 3.40
CA ARG A 17 -3.80 26.74 4.04
C ARG A 17 -2.47 25.98 4.11
N ALA A 18 -1.93 25.87 5.33
CA ALA A 18 -0.73 25.07 5.57
C ALA A 18 -0.99 23.60 5.24
N ALA A 19 -0.11 23.01 4.44
CA ALA A 19 -0.14 21.59 4.13
C ALA A 19 0.10 20.73 5.39
N PRO A 20 -0.56 19.58 5.54
CA PRO A 20 -0.29 18.66 6.64
C PRO A 20 1.16 18.15 6.56
N GLN A 21 1.78 17.97 7.73
CA GLN A 21 3.14 17.42 7.81
C GLN A 21 3.15 15.97 7.32
N ARG A 22 4.14 15.63 6.48
CA ARG A 22 4.32 14.28 5.89
C ARG A 22 5.56 13.60 6.47
N ARG A 23 5.42 12.33 6.85
CA ARG A 23 6.51 11.43 7.27
C ARG A 23 6.37 10.09 6.56
N SER A 24 7.48 9.39 6.30
CA SER A 24 7.48 8.08 5.65
C SER A 24 8.10 7.01 6.54
N LEU A 25 7.50 5.83 6.57
CA LEU A 25 7.98 4.61 7.20
C LEU A 25 8.08 3.53 6.12
N CYS A 26 9.29 3.04 5.87
CA CYS A 26 9.53 1.94 4.94
C CYS A 26 9.85 0.67 5.74
N SER A 27 9.24 -0.45 5.36
CA SER A 27 9.62 -1.77 5.86
C SER A 27 10.33 -2.57 4.77
N SER A 28 11.45 -3.20 5.12
CA SER A 28 12.19 -4.11 4.26
C SER A 28 12.80 -5.23 5.09
N HIS A 29 12.36 -6.48 4.91
CA HIS A 29 13.11 -7.67 5.31
C HIS A 29 13.52 -8.43 4.06
N GLN A 30 14.82 -8.62 3.86
CA GLN A 30 15.32 -9.62 2.92
C GLN A 30 15.29 -10.98 3.62
N ARG A 31 14.19 -11.71 3.50
CA ARG A 31 14.22 -13.17 3.68
C ARG A 31 14.37 -13.80 2.30
N HIS A 32 15.55 -14.36 2.04
CA HIS A 32 15.69 -15.35 0.96
C HIS A 32 14.85 -16.55 1.36
N LEU A 33 13.67 -16.69 0.77
CA LEU A 33 13.08 -18.01 0.58
C LEU A 33 13.89 -18.64 -0.54
N ASP A 34 14.73 -19.62 -0.21
CA ASP A 34 15.35 -20.51 -1.18
C ASP A 34 14.22 -21.32 -1.84
N GLN A 35 13.56 -20.72 -2.82
CA GLN A 35 12.87 -21.46 -3.87
C GLN A 35 13.79 -21.40 -5.08
N GLY A 36 14.57 -22.48 -5.25
CA GLY A 36 15.54 -22.61 -6.31
C GLY A 36 14.87 -22.53 -7.68
N VAL A 37 15.13 -21.44 -8.39
CA VAL A 37 15.13 -21.39 -9.86
C VAL A 37 16.32 -20.52 -10.27
N ALA A 38 17.37 -21.18 -10.75
CA ALA A 38 18.45 -20.51 -11.46
C ALA A 38 17.94 -20.12 -12.85
N HIS A 39 17.85 -18.82 -13.13
CA HIS A 39 17.93 -18.31 -14.49
C HIS A 39 19.17 -17.42 -14.59
N GLU A 40 20.21 -18.00 -15.19
CA GLU A 40 21.47 -17.33 -15.50
C GLU A 40 21.26 -16.51 -16.79
N HIS A 41 20.91 -15.23 -16.67
CA HIS A 41 21.25 -14.25 -17.71
C HIS A 41 22.52 -13.53 -17.28
N ARG A 42 23.65 -13.98 -17.81
CA ARG A 42 24.96 -13.35 -17.60
C ARG A 42 24.99 -11.96 -18.22
N VAL A 43 24.95 -10.94 -17.38
CA VAL A 43 25.58 -9.65 -17.68
C VAL A 43 26.99 -9.70 -17.07
N PRO A 44 28.08 -9.56 -17.84
CA PRO A 44 29.43 -9.67 -17.30
C PRO A 44 29.76 -8.42 -16.47
N ILE A 45 29.90 -8.60 -15.16
CA ILE A 45 30.49 -7.61 -14.25
C ILE A 45 31.89 -8.13 -13.86
N PRO A 46 32.97 -7.33 -13.98
CA PRO A 46 34.31 -7.78 -13.61
C PRO A 46 34.40 -8.09 -12.11
N ARG A 47 35.06 -9.21 -11.77
CA ARG A 47 35.22 -9.69 -10.38
C ARG A 47 36.08 -8.72 -9.55
N PRO A 48 35.66 -8.32 -8.34
CA PRO A 48 36.57 -7.80 -7.33
C PRO A 48 37.25 -8.96 -6.57
N PRO A 49 38.44 -8.73 -5.99
CA PRO A 49 39.25 -9.79 -5.37
C PRO A 49 38.70 -10.26 -4.01
N ASP A 50 39.07 -11.49 -3.68
CA ASP A 50 38.63 -12.31 -2.56
C ASP A 50 38.57 -11.60 -1.20
N LEU A 51 37.37 -11.59 -0.60
CA LEU A 51 37.18 -11.33 0.82
C LEU A 51 36.36 -12.47 1.44
N ARG A 52 37.02 -13.18 2.37
CA ARG A 52 36.53 -14.31 3.13
C ARG A 52 35.12 -14.09 3.69
N ALA A 53 34.28 -15.12 3.52
CA ALA A 53 32.89 -15.17 3.95
C ALA A 53 32.71 -14.85 5.44
N ARG A 54 31.92 -13.81 5.73
CA ARG A 54 31.18 -13.65 6.99
C ARG A 54 29.70 -13.75 6.68
N ARG A 55 29.01 -14.71 7.32
CA ARG A 55 27.54 -14.81 7.30
C ARG A 55 26.94 -13.47 7.79
N PRO A 56 26.12 -12.75 7.02
CA PRO A 56 25.49 -11.55 7.53
C PRO A 56 24.28 -11.91 8.39
N ALA A 57 24.28 -11.43 9.64
CA ALA A 57 23.09 -11.37 10.48
C ALA A 57 22.00 -10.54 9.78
N GLY A 58 20.73 -10.96 9.94
CA GLY A 58 19.57 -10.33 9.29
C GLY A 58 19.55 -8.81 9.41
N ARG A 59 19.40 -8.11 8.28
CA ARG A 59 19.31 -6.65 8.25
C ARG A 59 17.96 -6.21 8.82
N ARG A 60 18.01 -5.29 9.79
CA ARG A 60 16.82 -4.61 10.33
C ARG A 60 16.16 -3.73 9.25
N PRO A 61 14.82 -3.59 9.25
CA PRO A 61 14.11 -2.72 8.32
C PRO A 61 14.61 -1.27 8.44
N ARG A 62 14.85 -0.64 7.27
CA ARG A 62 15.33 0.74 7.21
C ARG A 62 14.17 1.72 7.26
N VAL A 63 14.05 2.45 8.36
CA VAL A 63 13.22 3.67 8.38
C VAL A 63 13.94 4.75 7.55
N GLY A 64 13.46 5.01 6.34
CA GLY A 64 13.88 6.15 5.54
C GLY A 64 13.34 7.45 6.12
N VAL A 65 13.92 7.95 7.21
CA VAL A 65 13.67 9.31 7.68
C VAL A 65 14.47 10.25 6.78
N ARG A 66 13.84 10.96 5.85
CA ARG A 66 14.44 12.19 5.30
C ARG A 66 14.80 13.07 6.51
N ARG A 67 16.09 13.45 6.61
CA ARG A 67 16.77 14.14 7.73
C ARG A 67 15.84 14.94 8.67
N PRO A 68 16.09 14.95 9.99
CA PRO A 68 15.35 15.81 10.90
C PRO A 68 15.71 17.28 10.59
N GLY A 69 14.92 17.91 9.73
CA GLY A 69 14.77 19.36 9.81
C GLY A 69 14.06 19.65 11.13
N GLU A 70 14.67 20.48 11.97
CA GLU A 70 14.00 21.08 13.13
C GLU A 70 12.60 21.53 12.73
N LEU A 71 11.60 21.01 13.43
CA LEU A 71 10.23 21.45 13.25
C LEU A 71 10.11 22.85 13.86
N PRO A 72 9.61 23.87 13.12
CA PRO A 72 9.11 25.07 13.74
C PRO A 72 8.03 24.69 14.76
N ARG A 73 8.10 25.31 15.94
CA ARG A 73 7.19 25.07 17.06
C ARG A 73 5.72 25.10 16.61
N ARG A 74 4.98 24.08 17.08
CA ARG A 74 3.51 23.94 17.12
C ARG A 74 2.80 23.79 15.77
N ARG A 75 2.38 22.56 15.49
CA ARG A 75 0.97 22.33 15.16
C ARG A 75 0.44 21.13 15.94
N ARG A 76 -0.47 21.44 16.87
CA ARG A 76 -1.47 20.50 17.37
C ARG A 76 -2.24 19.95 16.16
N GLY A 77 -2.55 18.65 16.14
CA GLY A 77 -3.42 18.06 15.10
C GLY A 77 -2.86 16.82 14.42
N THR A 78 -3.52 16.44 13.33
CA THR A 78 -3.28 15.20 12.58
C THR A 78 -2.00 15.29 11.73
N VAL A 79 -1.16 14.27 11.80
CA VAL A 79 0.05 14.10 10.99
C VAL A 79 -0.17 12.99 9.95
N ARG A 80 0.24 13.21 8.69
CA ARG A 80 0.16 12.18 7.64
C ARG A 80 1.42 11.31 7.68
N VAL A 81 1.25 10.04 8.02
CA VAL A 81 2.29 9.01 8.03
C VAL A 81 2.07 8.07 6.86
N ARG A 82 2.98 8.13 5.88
CA ARG A 82 3.01 7.21 4.74
C ARG A 82 3.76 5.95 5.13
N VAL A 83 3.13 4.80 5.01
CA VAL A 83 3.75 3.50 5.17
C VAL A 83 3.90 2.87 3.78
N VAL A 84 5.11 2.45 3.45
CA VAL A 84 5.43 1.78 2.17
C VAL A 84 5.97 0.40 2.48
N ASN A 85 5.28 -0.62 1.97
CA ASN A 85 5.74 -2.00 2.06
C ASN A 85 6.70 -2.32 0.90
N THR A 86 8.00 -2.40 1.20
CA THR A 86 9.03 -2.82 0.25
C THR A 86 9.51 -4.25 0.51
N ASP A 87 8.75 -4.99 1.32
CA ASP A 87 8.97 -6.40 1.63
C ASP A 87 8.38 -7.32 0.54
N ASN A 88 8.73 -8.60 0.59
CA ASN A 88 8.19 -9.62 -0.31
C ASN A 88 6.89 -10.27 0.21
N SER A 89 6.39 -9.80 1.36
CA SER A 89 5.22 -10.32 2.03
C SER A 89 4.29 -9.20 2.48
N THR A 90 3.01 -9.50 2.69
CA THR A 90 2.05 -8.57 3.29
C THR A 90 2.51 -8.20 4.70
N ILE A 91 2.47 -6.91 5.02
CA ILE A 91 2.70 -6.39 6.36
C ILE A 91 1.44 -5.74 6.90
N ALA A 92 1.43 -5.42 8.20
CA ALA A 92 0.39 -4.62 8.80
C ALA A 92 0.97 -3.38 9.49
N ALA A 93 0.23 -2.28 9.44
CA ALA A 93 0.49 -1.07 10.20
C ALA A 93 -0.62 -0.82 11.23
N TRP A 94 -0.26 -0.33 12.42
CA TRP A 94 -1.24 0.06 13.44
C TRP A 94 -0.73 1.25 14.26
N VAL A 95 -1.65 1.94 14.93
CA VAL A 95 -1.33 3.08 15.80
C VAL A 95 -1.52 2.65 17.25
N ALA A 96 -0.43 2.58 18.01
CA ALA A 96 -0.41 2.07 19.37
C ALA A 96 -1.29 2.91 20.31
N ARG A 97 -2.47 2.37 20.69
CA ARG A 97 -3.48 3.05 21.53
C ARG A 97 -3.87 4.44 21.00
N GLY A 98 -3.69 4.67 19.71
CA GLY A 98 -3.91 5.96 19.08
C GLY A 98 -5.08 5.93 18.11
N ARG A 99 -5.49 7.14 17.73
CA ARG A 99 -6.59 7.41 16.81
C ARG A 99 -6.03 7.79 15.46
N PHE A 100 -6.60 7.25 14.38
CA PHE A 100 -6.13 7.55 13.03
C PHE A 100 -7.24 7.50 11.98
N ARG A 101 -6.99 8.02 10.79
CA ARG A 101 -7.80 7.80 9.59
C ARG A 101 -6.96 7.20 8.48
N VAL A 102 -7.57 6.48 7.55
CA VAL A 102 -6.90 6.11 6.30
C VAL A 102 -7.13 7.23 5.29
N LEU A 103 -6.05 7.88 4.86
CA LEU A 103 -6.10 9.05 3.97
C LEU A 103 -5.83 8.70 2.51
N ALA A 104 -5.07 7.63 2.26
CA ALA A 104 -4.84 7.11 0.92
C ALA A 104 -4.43 5.64 0.97
N ILE A 105 -4.77 4.88 -0.06
CA ILE A 105 -4.35 3.49 -0.29
C ILE A 105 -3.72 3.43 -1.68
N ASP A 106 -2.50 2.90 -1.80
CA ASP A 106 -1.69 2.85 -3.03
C ASP A 106 -1.56 4.15 -3.83
N GLY A 107 -1.77 5.30 -3.18
CA GLY A 107 -1.71 6.61 -3.81
C GLY A 107 -3.06 7.17 -4.25
N GLY A 108 -4.13 6.35 -4.24
CA GLY A 108 -5.51 6.84 -4.34
C GLY A 108 -5.94 7.50 -3.03
N GLU A 109 -6.34 8.77 -3.09
CA GLU A 109 -6.84 9.48 -1.91
C GLU A 109 -8.20 8.91 -1.47
N VAL A 110 -8.37 8.73 -0.15
CA VAL A 110 -9.61 8.29 0.48
C VAL A 110 -10.29 9.51 1.05
N ALA A 111 -11.41 9.91 0.45
CA ALA A 111 -12.20 11.04 0.94
C ALA A 111 -13.00 10.66 2.19
N GLY A 112 -13.07 11.56 3.17
CA GLY A 112 -13.88 11.35 4.38
C GLY A 112 -13.33 10.28 5.31
N GLY A 113 -14.22 9.48 5.89
CA GLY A 113 -13.89 8.36 6.77
C GLY A 113 -13.80 8.74 8.24
N ASP A 114 -14.33 7.85 9.08
CA ASP A 114 -14.33 8.00 10.52
C ASP A 114 -12.94 7.75 11.12
N GLU A 115 -12.77 8.24 12.35
CA GLU A 115 -11.57 7.98 13.13
C GLU A 115 -11.59 6.52 13.62
N LEU A 116 -10.51 5.82 13.33
CA LEU A 116 -10.29 4.41 13.64
C LEU A 116 -9.41 4.27 14.88
N THR A 117 -9.64 3.19 15.62
CA THR A 117 -8.83 2.75 16.77
C THR A 117 -8.79 1.23 16.80
N ASP A 118 -7.72 0.66 17.35
CA ASP A 118 -7.59 -0.79 17.58
C ASP A 118 -7.82 -1.67 16.32
N LEU A 119 -7.40 -1.15 15.17
CA LEU A 119 -7.38 -1.87 13.90
C LEU A 119 -5.96 -1.92 13.36
N ARG A 120 -5.62 -3.04 12.71
CA ARG A 120 -4.45 -3.13 11.84
C ARG A 120 -4.85 -2.85 10.40
N VAL A 121 -4.00 -2.15 9.66
CA VAL A 121 -4.17 -1.92 8.24
C VAL A 121 -3.20 -2.82 7.48
N GLY A 122 -3.75 -3.75 6.70
CA GLY A 122 -2.96 -4.62 5.83
C GLY A 122 -2.37 -3.84 4.66
N ILE A 123 -1.14 -4.18 4.28
CA ILE A 123 -0.42 -3.56 3.18
C ILE A 123 0.28 -4.70 2.42
N GLY A 124 -0.25 -5.06 1.24
CA GLY A 124 0.33 -6.08 0.37
C GLY A 124 1.78 -5.76 -0.02
N ALA A 125 2.52 -6.74 -0.53
CA ALA A 125 3.87 -6.51 -1.04
C ALA A 125 3.84 -5.44 -2.16
N GLY A 126 4.70 -4.42 -2.07
CA GLY A 126 4.68 -3.25 -2.98
C GLY A 126 3.57 -2.21 -2.68
N GLY A 127 2.71 -2.48 -1.70
CA GLY A 127 1.59 -1.62 -1.31
C GLY A 127 1.99 -0.41 -0.47
N ARG A 128 1.09 0.58 -0.40
CA ARG A 128 1.26 1.82 0.35
C ARG A 128 -0.03 2.21 1.05
N VAL A 129 0.10 2.82 2.23
CA VAL A 129 -1.03 3.48 2.90
C VAL A 129 -0.59 4.77 3.56
N ASP A 130 -1.43 5.79 3.51
CA ASP A 130 -1.23 7.03 4.26
C ASP A 130 -2.19 7.09 5.44
N LEU A 131 -1.66 7.13 6.66
CA LEU A 131 -2.42 7.24 7.89
C LEU A 131 -2.44 8.68 8.37
N GLY A 132 -3.62 9.21 8.63
CA GLY A 132 -3.83 10.48 9.32
C GLY A 132 -3.84 10.24 10.82
N VAL A 133 -2.68 10.33 11.46
CA VAL A 133 -2.50 9.99 12.88
C VAL A 133 -2.74 11.20 13.75
N ARG A 134 -3.66 11.10 14.71
CA ARG A 134 -3.93 12.17 15.67
C ARG A 134 -2.88 12.17 16.77
N VAL A 135 -2.10 13.25 16.84
CA VAL A 135 -1.13 13.45 17.92
C VAL A 135 -1.85 14.08 19.13
N PRO A 136 -1.76 13.50 20.34
CA PRO A 136 -2.40 14.06 21.53
C PRO A 136 -1.84 15.44 21.89
N ASP A 137 -2.62 16.24 22.62
CA ASP A 137 -2.23 17.60 23.03
C ASP A 137 -1.00 17.62 23.95
N ALA A 138 -0.80 16.54 24.72
CA ALA A 138 0.38 16.27 25.51
C ALA A 138 0.88 14.86 25.17
N GLY A 139 2.19 14.75 24.90
CA GLY A 139 2.85 13.47 24.62
C GLY A 139 3.05 13.18 23.12
N ALA A 140 3.12 11.88 22.81
CA ALA A 140 3.39 11.38 21.47
C ALA A 140 2.56 10.13 21.20
N VAL A 141 2.48 9.76 19.92
CA VAL A 141 1.83 8.54 19.44
C VAL A 141 2.82 7.70 18.67
N ARG A 142 2.67 6.38 18.72
CA ARG A 142 3.54 5.44 17.98
C ARG A 142 2.76 4.78 16.86
N VAL A 143 3.29 4.85 15.64
CA VAL A 143 2.88 4.01 14.52
C VAL A 143 3.84 2.82 14.46
N GLN A 144 3.29 1.62 14.38
CA GLN A 144 4.05 0.37 14.34
C GLN A 144 3.77 -0.38 13.05
N VAL A 145 4.80 -1.05 12.55
CA VAL A 145 4.71 -2.10 11.53
C VAL A 145 5.51 -3.30 12.02
N ALA A 146 5.35 -4.47 11.39
CA ALA A 146 6.18 -5.62 11.70
C ALA A 146 7.69 -5.26 11.59
N GLY A 147 8.41 -5.29 12.71
CA GLY A 147 9.85 -5.02 12.79
C GLY A 147 10.28 -3.55 12.84
N ALA A 148 9.39 -2.57 12.71
CA ALA A 148 9.73 -1.14 12.80
C ALA A 148 8.66 -0.29 13.50
N SER A 149 9.04 0.91 13.96
CA SER A 149 8.09 1.86 14.52
C SER A 149 8.54 3.31 14.35
N LEU A 150 7.57 4.22 14.36
CA LEU A 150 7.76 5.66 14.29
C LEU A 150 7.02 6.33 15.45
N VAL A 151 7.73 7.12 16.24
CA VAL A 151 7.11 7.99 17.26
C VAL A 151 6.87 9.36 16.65
N VAL A 152 5.63 9.85 16.78
CA VAL A 152 5.19 11.15 16.29
C VAL A 152 4.80 12.01 17.49
N GLY A 153 5.56 13.08 17.72
CA GLY A 153 5.38 14.01 18.84
C GLY A 153 6.57 14.99 18.92
N PRO A 154 6.65 15.81 19.99
CA PRO A 154 7.81 16.66 20.24
C PRO A 154 9.13 15.87 20.25
N ALA A 155 10.23 16.51 19.87
CA ALA A 155 11.54 15.88 19.87
C ALA A 155 11.88 15.29 21.26
N GLY A 156 12.44 14.08 21.28
CA GLY A 156 12.74 13.35 22.52
C GLY A 156 11.55 12.66 23.17
N SER A 157 10.32 12.84 22.66
CA SER A 157 9.15 12.15 23.21
C SER A 157 9.23 10.65 22.98
N THR A 158 8.72 9.89 23.95
CA THR A 158 8.48 8.45 23.82
C THR A 158 6.98 8.20 23.77
N ALA A 159 6.61 7.07 23.16
CA ALA A 159 5.25 6.55 23.17
C ALA A 159 5.31 5.04 23.36
N PRO A 160 4.37 4.44 24.11
CA PRO A 160 4.37 3.01 24.39
C PRO A 160 4.22 2.21 23.09
N THR A 161 4.70 0.97 23.11
CA THR A 161 4.33 -0.02 22.10
C THR A 161 2.99 -0.65 22.47
N ALA A 162 2.30 -1.16 21.46
CA ALA A 162 1.14 -2.02 21.61
C ALA A 162 1.31 -3.28 20.76
N ALA A 163 0.67 -4.37 21.18
CA ALA A 163 0.49 -5.55 20.35
C ALA A 163 -0.26 -5.17 19.07
N MET A 164 -0.03 -5.93 18.00
CA MET A 164 -0.80 -5.78 16.77
C MET A 164 -2.27 -6.15 17.04
N PRO A 165 -3.24 -5.31 16.64
CA PRO A 165 -4.65 -5.65 16.78
C PRO A 165 -5.02 -6.93 16.02
N ALA A 166 -6.00 -7.67 16.57
CA ALA A 166 -6.55 -8.85 15.91
C ALA A 166 -7.44 -8.48 14.72
N ALA A 167 -8.24 -7.43 14.86
CA ALA A 167 -9.15 -6.94 13.83
C ALA A 167 -8.41 -6.17 12.73
N SER A 168 -8.72 -6.49 11.49
CA SER A 168 -8.21 -5.80 10.30
C SER A 168 -9.18 -4.72 9.84
N PHE A 169 -8.62 -3.61 9.35
CA PHE A 169 -9.35 -2.60 8.60
C PHE A 169 -9.75 -3.15 7.23
N ASP A 170 -11.03 -3.00 6.88
CA ASP A 170 -11.57 -3.30 5.54
C ASP A 170 -12.01 -2.00 4.85
N PRO A 171 -11.44 -1.64 3.68
CA PRO A 171 -11.78 -0.41 2.99
C PRO A 171 -13.20 -0.37 2.39
N ILE A 172 -13.88 -1.52 2.25
CA ILE A 172 -15.09 -1.66 1.40
C ILE A 172 -16.21 -0.66 1.71
N ALA A 173 -16.36 -0.28 2.98
CA ALA A 173 -17.39 0.65 3.46
C ALA A 173 -16.79 1.96 4.04
N TYR A 174 -15.47 2.17 3.90
CA TYR A 174 -14.80 3.29 4.54
C TYR A 174 -14.69 4.52 3.63
N GLY A 175 -14.99 5.69 4.18
CA GLY A 175 -14.89 6.96 3.45
C GLY A 175 -16.24 7.48 2.98
N THR A 176 -16.21 8.61 2.27
CA THR A 176 -17.40 9.21 1.66
C THR A 176 -17.77 8.44 0.39
N PRO A 177 -19.00 7.91 0.30
CA PRO A 177 -19.46 7.19 -0.89
C PRO A 177 -19.32 8.02 -2.17
N ALA A 178 -18.85 7.40 -3.25
CA ALA A 178 -18.92 7.96 -4.59
C ALA A 178 -19.12 6.84 -5.61
N PRO A 179 -19.79 7.11 -6.74
CA PRO A 179 -20.01 6.10 -7.76
C PRO A 179 -18.69 5.62 -8.37
N PRO A 180 -18.61 4.35 -8.82
CA PRO A 180 -17.46 3.86 -9.58
C PRO A 180 -17.31 4.64 -10.89
N PRO A 181 -16.12 4.60 -11.52
CA PRO A 181 -15.86 5.32 -12.77
C PRO A 181 -16.78 4.89 -13.93
N PHE A 182 -17.30 3.66 -13.89
CA PHE A 182 -18.34 3.16 -14.79
C PHE A 182 -19.10 2.01 -14.12
N ASP A 183 -20.26 1.65 -14.67
CA ASP A 183 -21.02 0.47 -14.23
C ASP A 183 -20.34 -0.83 -14.72
N PRO A 184 -19.86 -1.70 -13.82
CA PRO A 184 -19.24 -2.98 -14.19
C PRO A 184 -20.17 -3.92 -14.97
N ALA A 185 -21.50 -3.73 -14.92
CA ALA A 185 -22.45 -4.46 -15.77
C ALA A 185 -22.27 -4.14 -17.26
N THR A 186 -21.77 -2.94 -17.57
CA THR A 186 -21.55 -2.44 -18.94
C THR A 186 -20.13 -2.67 -19.48
N ALA A 187 -19.34 -3.53 -18.83
CA ALA A 187 -17.96 -3.82 -19.24
C ALA A 187 -17.89 -4.50 -20.62
N ASP A 188 -16.99 -4.01 -21.49
CA ASP A 188 -16.69 -4.57 -22.82
C ASP A 188 -15.92 -5.90 -22.72
N ARG A 189 -15.13 -6.06 -21.65
CA ARG A 189 -14.34 -7.27 -21.36
C ARG A 189 -14.61 -7.77 -19.95
N ARG A 190 -14.72 -9.09 -19.81
CA ARG A 190 -14.86 -9.77 -18.52
C ARG A 190 -13.82 -10.87 -18.38
N PHE A 191 -13.08 -10.83 -17.28
CA PHE A 191 -12.05 -11.82 -16.99
C PHE A 191 -12.25 -12.48 -15.62
N ALA A 192 -12.01 -13.78 -15.57
CA ALA A 192 -11.81 -14.51 -14.32
C ALA A 192 -10.32 -14.70 -14.08
N TYR A 193 -9.89 -14.52 -12.84
CA TYR A 193 -8.53 -14.68 -12.38
C TYR A 193 -8.54 -15.50 -11.09
N ASP A 194 -8.48 -16.82 -11.24
CA ASP A 194 -8.57 -17.78 -10.15
C ASP A 194 -7.16 -18.22 -9.73
N ILE A 195 -6.71 -17.72 -8.58
CA ILE A 195 -5.42 -18.00 -7.98
C ILE A 195 -5.50 -19.32 -7.23
N GLY A 196 -4.61 -20.24 -7.55
CA GLY A 196 -4.54 -21.53 -6.90
C GLY A 196 -3.15 -22.15 -6.95
N HIS A 197 -3.09 -23.42 -6.58
CA HIS A 197 -1.89 -24.23 -6.68
C HIS A 197 -2.22 -25.60 -7.27
N LEU A 198 -1.28 -26.18 -8.00
CA LEU A 198 -1.36 -27.57 -8.47
C LEU A 198 -0.03 -28.30 -8.24
N PRO A 199 -0.05 -29.62 -7.98
CA PRO A 199 1.16 -30.42 -8.02
C PRO A 199 1.62 -30.54 -9.48
N GLY A 200 2.92 -30.44 -9.72
CA GLY A 200 3.44 -30.57 -11.08
C GLY A 200 4.95 -30.45 -11.17
N PHE A 201 5.44 -30.44 -12.39
CA PHE A 201 6.85 -30.23 -12.70
C PHE A 201 7.03 -28.91 -13.43
N LEU A 202 7.87 -28.03 -12.90
CA LEU A 202 8.27 -26.78 -13.57
C LEU A 202 9.77 -26.84 -13.83
N GLY A 203 10.17 -26.79 -15.10
CA GLY A 203 11.59 -26.97 -15.49
C GLY A 203 12.17 -28.33 -15.06
N GLY A 204 11.35 -29.37 -14.94
CA GLY A 204 11.76 -30.71 -14.46
C GLY A 204 11.77 -30.87 -12.94
N HIS A 205 11.45 -29.83 -12.17
CA HIS A 205 11.42 -29.90 -10.71
C HIS A 205 9.99 -30.17 -10.19
N PRO A 206 9.76 -31.28 -9.46
CA PRO A 206 8.48 -31.54 -8.82
C PRO A 206 8.21 -30.50 -7.74
N GLY A 207 6.96 -30.05 -7.61
CA GLY A 207 6.59 -29.07 -6.59
C GLY A 207 5.09 -28.76 -6.57
N TRP A 208 4.74 -27.85 -5.67
CA TRP A 208 3.43 -27.24 -5.55
C TRP A 208 3.50 -25.84 -6.15
N TRP A 209 2.95 -25.66 -7.35
CA TRP A 209 3.23 -24.49 -8.17
C TRP A 209 2.01 -23.58 -8.28
N TRP A 210 2.26 -22.27 -8.30
CA TRP A 210 1.23 -21.26 -8.49
C TRP A 210 0.54 -21.43 -9.84
N THR A 211 -0.77 -21.28 -9.82
CA THR A 211 -1.62 -21.36 -11.01
C THR A 211 -2.56 -20.18 -11.08
N ILE A 212 -2.90 -19.83 -12.31
CA ILE A 212 -3.95 -18.88 -12.64
C ILE A 212 -4.90 -19.61 -13.57
N ASN A 213 -6.18 -19.68 -13.19
CA ASN A 213 -7.21 -20.44 -13.90
C ASN A 213 -6.78 -21.90 -14.14
N GLY A 214 -6.12 -22.52 -13.15
CA GLY A 214 -5.63 -23.90 -13.21
C GLY A 214 -4.45 -24.14 -14.15
N ARG A 215 -3.80 -23.07 -14.67
CA ARG A 215 -2.65 -23.18 -15.58
C ARG A 215 -1.38 -22.62 -14.92
N MET A 216 -0.27 -23.31 -15.15
CA MET A 216 1.08 -22.88 -14.77
C MET A 216 1.74 -22.10 -15.91
N VAL A 217 2.72 -21.25 -15.58
CA VAL A 217 3.61 -20.62 -16.57
C VAL A 217 4.28 -21.72 -17.41
N PRO A 218 4.39 -21.58 -18.75
CA PRO A 218 4.02 -20.43 -19.58
C PRO A 218 2.58 -20.47 -20.15
N HIS A 219 1.71 -21.36 -19.67
CA HIS A 219 0.38 -21.62 -20.25
C HIS A 219 -0.75 -20.79 -19.61
N VAL A 220 -0.44 -19.87 -18.71
CA VAL A 220 -1.39 -18.91 -18.13
C VAL A 220 -2.05 -18.09 -19.24
N PRO A 221 -3.38 -17.87 -19.19
CA PRO A 221 -4.07 -17.06 -20.20
C PRO A 221 -3.56 -15.61 -20.21
N MET A 222 -3.47 -15.04 -21.41
CA MET A 222 -3.24 -13.60 -21.59
C MET A 222 -4.57 -12.85 -21.53
N TYR A 223 -4.63 -11.77 -20.76
CA TYR A 223 -5.80 -10.91 -20.63
C TYR A 223 -5.68 -9.72 -21.59
N MET A 224 -6.07 -9.94 -22.84
CA MET A 224 -5.90 -8.94 -23.91
C MET A 224 -6.98 -7.87 -23.83
N VAL A 225 -6.57 -6.60 -23.91
CA VAL A 225 -7.45 -5.43 -23.90
C VAL A 225 -7.04 -4.45 -25.01
N SER A 226 -7.97 -3.61 -25.44
CA SER A 226 -7.71 -2.49 -26.35
C SER A 226 -7.90 -1.15 -25.63
N GLU A 227 -7.29 -0.09 -26.16
CA GLU A 227 -7.53 1.26 -25.65
C GLU A 227 -9.03 1.58 -25.71
N GLY A 228 -9.57 2.07 -24.58
CA GLY A 228 -11.00 2.38 -24.44
C GLY A 228 -11.86 1.23 -23.90
N ASP A 229 -11.36 -0.01 -23.81
CA ASP A 229 -12.10 -1.13 -23.21
C ASP A 229 -12.43 -0.83 -21.73
N ARG A 230 -13.69 -1.01 -21.34
CA ARG A 230 -14.11 -1.11 -19.94
C ARG A 230 -13.96 -2.55 -19.49
N VAL A 231 -13.12 -2.79 -18.49
CA VAL A 231 -12.75 -4.14 -18.06
C VAL A 231 -13.31 -4.42 -16.68
N ALA A 232 -14.04 -5.52 -16.54
CA ALA A 232 -14.43 -6.10 -15.26
C ALA A 232 -13.63 -7.39 -15.02
N MET A 233 -12.95 -7.47 -13.88
CA MET A 233 -12.19 -8.64 -13.47
C MET A 233 -12.74 -9.18 -12.16
N ARG A 234 -13.00 -10.50 -12.12
CA ARG A 234 -13.26 -11.24 -10.88
C ARG A 234 -12.01 -11.99 -10.50
N ILE A 235 -11.48 -11.73 -9.30
CA ILE A 235 -10.27 -12.36 -8.81
C ILE A 235 -10.66 -13.24 -7.64
N THR A 236 -10.43 -14.55 -7.71
CA THR A 236 -10.71 -15.47 -6.61
C THR A 236 -9.40 -16.09 -6.14
N ASN A 237 -9.20 -16.23 -4.82
CA ASN A 237 -7.97 -16.83 -4.30
C ASN A 237 -8.25 -18.08 -3.46
N ALA A 238 -7.97 -19.25 -4.03
CA ALA A 238 -8.07 -20.56 -3.38
C ALA A 238 -6.69 -21.17 -3.05
N SER A 239 -5.61 -20.40 -3.10
CA SER A 239 -4.23 -20.92 -3.00
C SER A 239 -3.80 -21.38 -1.61
N GLY A 240 -4.48 -20.95 -0.55
CA GLY A 240 -4.10 -21.17 0.86
C GLY A 240 -3.27 -20.03 1.47
N GLU A 241 -2.84 -19.06 0.67
CA GLU A 241 -2.03 -17.91 1.11
C GLU A 241 -2.60 -16.60 0.54
N ALA A 242 -2.25 -15.46 1.15
CA ALA A 242 -2.60 -14.15 0.59
C ALA A 242 -1.74 -13.87 -0.66
N HIS A 243 -2.35 -13.27 -1.67
CA HIS A 243 -1.68 -12.96 -2.93
C HIS A 243 -1.78 -11.46 -3.24
N PRO A 244 -0.68 -10.69 -3.13
CA PRO A 244 -0.65 -9.30 -3.54
C PRO A 244 -0.65 -9.21 -5.08
N MET A 245 -1.77 -8.79 -5.64
CA MET A 245 -1.98 -8.60 -7.07
C MET A 245 -1.53 -7.21 -7.50
N HIS A 246 -0.42 -7.11 -8.25
CA HIS A 246 0.07 -5.84 -8.77
C HIS A 246 -0.13 -5.75 -10.29
N LEU A 247 -0.69 -4.63 -10.77
CA LEU A 247 -0.90 -4.38 -12.19
C LEU A 247 0.01 -3.27 -12.71
N HIS A 248 0.76 -3.57 -13.76
CA HIS A 248 1.61 -2.58 -14.40
C HIS A 248 0.79 -1.68 -15.33
N GLY A 249 1.01 -0.36 -15.23
CA GLY A 249 0.44 0.64 -16.13
C GLY A 249 -1.05 0.96 -15.94
N HIS A 250 -1.76 0.25 -15.07
CA HIS A 250 -3.20 0.43 -14.85
C HIS A 250 -3.52 0.44 -13.35
N HIS A 251 -4.67 1.04 -13.01
CA HIS A 251 -5.23 0.97 -11.66
C HIS A 251 -6.54 0.18 -11.69
N LEU A 252 -6.84 -0.49 -10.59
CA LEU A 252 -8.08 -1.21 -10.32
C LEU A 252 -8.96 -0.34 -9.44
N THR A 253 -10.27 -0.36 -9.66
CA THR A 253 -11.25 0.12 -8.68
C THR A 253 -11.97 -1.09 -8.12
N VAL A 254 -11.85 -1.34 -6.82
CA VAL A 254 -12.56 -2.44 -6.16
C VAL A 254 -14.04 -2.06 -6.03
N VAL A 255 -14.92 -2.84 -6.66
CA VAL A 255 -16.37 -2.58 -6.70
C VAL A 255 -17.15 -3.51 -5.78
N ALA A 256 -16.59 -4.66 -5.43
CA ALA A 256 -17.12 -5.60 -4.46
C ALA A 256 -15.98 -6.45 -3.90
N ARG A 257 -16.19 -6.99 -2.69
CA ARG A 257 -15.33 -8.00 -2.06
C ARG A 257 -16.21 -9.03 -1.37
N ASN A 258 -15.98 -10.31 -1.60
CA ASN A 258 -16.72 -11.43 -1.03
C ASN A 258 -18.25 -11.30 -1.22
N GLY A 259 -18.65 -10.78 -2.39
CA GLY A 259 -20.05 -10.49 -2.71
C GLY A 259 -20.63 -9.24 -2.03
N VAL A 260 -19.87 -8.55 -1.17
CA VAL A 260 -20.27 -7.28 -0.55
C VAL A 260 -19.88 -6.12 -1.45
N PRO A 261 -20.84 -5.32 -1.95
CA PRO A 261 -20.54 -4.15 -2.77
C PRO A 261 -19.75 -3.08 -1.99
N ALA A 262 -18.86 -2.39 -2.69
CA ALA A 262 -18.19 -1.21 -2.16
C ALA A 262 -19.22 -0.10 -1.92
N THR A 263 -19.27 0.42 -0.69
CA THR A 263 -20.16 1.53 -0.29
C THR A 263 -19.40 2.74 0.22
N GLY A 264 -18.10 2.60 0.48
CA GLY A 264 -17.22 3.69 0.91
C GLY A 264 -16.71 4.57 -0.23
N ALA A 265 -15.60 5.26 0.03
CA ALA A 265 -14.89 5.99 -1.00
C ALA A 265 -14.36 5.05 -2.10
N PRO A 266 -14.21 5.51 -3.36
CA PRO A 266 -13.66 4.70 -4.43
C PRO A 266 -12.30 4.11 -4.04
N TRP A 267 -12.24 2.79 -3.96
CA TRP A 267 -11.05 2.08 -3.56
C TRP A 267 -10.20 1.78 -4.80
N VAL A 268 -9.38 2.77 -5.17
CA VAL A 268 -8.51 2.71 -6.35
C VAL A 268 -7.10 2.30 -5.95
N VAL A 269 -6.57 1.23 -6.54
CA VAL A 269 -5.26 0.65 -6.21
C VAL A 269 -4.51 0.18 -7.44
N ASP A 270 -3.18 0.14 -7.36
CA ASP A 270 -2.34 -0.61 -8.32
C ASP A 270 -1.91 -1.98 -7.76
N SER A 271 -2.04 -2.19 -6.44
CA SER A 271 -1.65 -3.39 -5.71
C SER A 271 -2.79 -3.84 -4.79
N LEU A 272 -3.55 -4.85 -5.18
CA LEU A 272 -4.63 -5.39 -4.37
C LEU A 272 -4.17 -6.63 -3.60
N ASP A 273 -4.19 -6.60 -2.27
CA ASP A 273 -3.98 -7.81 -1.47
C ASP A 273 -5.26 -8.65 -1.47
N VAL A 274 -5.18 -9.88 -2.00
CA VAL A 274 -6.32 -10.82 -2.08
C VAL A 274 -6.06 -11.97 -1.12
N GLY A 275 -6.81 -12.02 -0.03
CA GLY A 275 -6.67 -13.06 0.99
C GLY A 275 -7.12 -14.44 0.51
N HIS A 276 -6.67 -15.50 1.18
CA HIS A 276 -7.20 -16.83 0.92
C HIS A 276 -8.71 -16.90 1.23
N GLY A 277 -9.47 -17.45 0.30
CA GLY A 277 -10.93 -17.53 0.35
C GLY A 277 -11.64 -16.26 -0.13
N GLU A 278 -10.90 -15.21 -0.54
CA GLU A 278 -11.51 -13.97 -1.01
C GLU A 278 -11.90 -14.03 -2.49
N THR A 279 -12.90 -13.20 -2.86
CA THR A 279 -13.33 -12.90 -4.23
C THR A 279 -13.64 -11.42 -4.41
#